data_AF-A0AAU7QGD6-F1
#
_entry.id   AF-A0AAU7QGD6-F1
#
_cell.length_a   1.000
_cell.length_b   1.000
_cell.length_c   1.000
_cell.angle_alpha   90.00
_cell.angle_beta   90.00
_cell.angle_gamma   90.00
#
_symmetry.space_group_name_H-M   'P 1'
#
loop_
_entity.id
_entity.type
_entity.pdbx_description
1 polymer ?
#
loop_
_entity_poly.entity_id
_entity_poly.type
_entity_poly.pdbx_seq_one_letter_code
_entity_poly.pdbx_strand_id
1 'polypeptide(L)'
;MKPDRILHPKLAEALATLGHTDIVLVTDAGFPIPANANRIDLGFWPGIIDVREILRVLRTEVFFEDVRFAPEVRDCYPSLYQEIQRIWTGSGATFTAATHETLCRDIAPMAKCVIRSGSFEPWANFALTASTDPFAWFTPASGVAPLPAYLSRRENILAHRVPELMP
;
A
#
# COMPACT_ATOMS: atom_id res chain seq x y z
N MET A 1 -25.74 3.62 -3.89
CA MET A 1 -25.11 3.89 -2.57
C MET A 1 -24.56 2.59 -2.03
N LYS A 2 -23.27 2.49 -1.66
CA LYS A 2 -22.62 1.25 -1.19
C LYS A 2 -22.18 1.43 0.27
N PRO A 3 -22.65 0.61 1.24
CA PRO A 3 -22.15 0.68 2.62
C PRO A 3 -20.74 0.07 2.72
N ASP A 4 -19.99 0.48 3.74
CA ASP A 4 -18.73 -0.14 4.19
C ASP A 4 -17.66 -0.37 3.11
N ARG A 5 -17.58 0.52 2.13
CA ARG A 5 -16.64 0.46 0.99
C ARG A 5 -16.19 1.85 0.57
N ILE A 6 -15.15 1.91 -0.27
CA ILE A 6 -14.74 3.15 -0.93
C ILE A 6 -15.89 3.70 -1.80
N LEU A 7 -16.27 4.95 -1.53
CA LEU A 7 -17.33 5.67 -2.24
C LEU A 7 -16.80 6.52 -3.40
N HIS A 8 -15.53 6.89 -3.37
CA HIS A 8 -14.94 7.74 -4.41
C HIS A 8 -14.90 6.97 -5.74
N PRO A 9 -15.66 7.39 -6.77
CA PRO A 9 -15.95 6.54 -7.92
C PRO A 9 -14.70 6.14 -8.70
N LYS A 10 -13.81 7.09 -8.98
CA LYS A 10 -12.55 6.82 -9.69
C LYS A 10 -11.59 5.96 -8.88
N LEU A 11 -11.65 6.04 -7.55
CA LEU A 11 -10.81 5.20 -6.68
C LEU A 11 -11.33 3.78 -6.65
N ALA A 12 -12.64 3.62 -6.46
CA ALA A 12 -13.29 2.32 -6.53
C ALA A 12 -13.05 1.64 -7.89
N GLU A 13 -13.15 2.38 -8.99
CA GLU A 13 -12.84 1.89 -10.33
C GLU A 13 -11.37 1.46 -10.45
N ALA A 14 -10.42 2.31 -10.08
CA ALA A 14 -9.00 1.99 -10.18
C ALA A 14 -8.64 0.73 -9.37
N LEU A 15 -9.11 0.62 -8.13
CA LEU A 15 -8.83 -0.53 -7.28
C LEU A 15 -9.50 -1.83 -7.79
N ALA A 16 -10.69 -1.74 -8.38
CA ALA A 16 -11.37 -2.89 -8.97
C ALA A 16 -10.66 -3.47 -10.20
N THR A 17 -9.74 -2.72 -10.81
CA THR A 17 -8.97 -3.14 -11.99
C THR A 17 -7.57 -3.69 -11.66
N LEU A 18 -7.23 -3.81 -10.37
CA LEU A 18 -5.94 -4.31 -9.93
C LEU A 18 -5.80 -5.82 -10.25
N GLY A 19 -4.70 -6.16 -10.90
CA GLY A 19 -4.18 -7.53 -10.95
C GLY A 19 -3.17 -7.80 -9.82
N HIS A 20 -2.76 -9.06 -9.67
CA HIS A 20 -1.58 -9.39 -8.86
C HIS A 20 -0.37 -8.63 -9.44
N THR A 21 0.45 -8.04 -8.56
CA THR A 21 1.67 -7.25 -8.83
C THR A 21 1.44 -5.82 -9.32
N ASP A 22 0.20 -5.40 -9.58
CA ASP A 22 -0.09 -3.99 -9.86
C ASP A 22 0.28 -3.11 -8.66
N ILE A 23 0.80 -1.91 -8.94
CA ILE A 23 1.24 -0.97 -7.91
C ILE A 23 0.22 0.14 -7.73
N VAL A 24 -0.16 0.39 -6.48
CA VAL A 24 -0.88 1.60 -6.06
C VAL A 24 0.10 2.48 -5.30
N LEU A 25 0.33 3.71 -5.77
CA LEU A 25 1.20 4.66 -5.09
C LEU A 25 0.35 5.66 -4.29
N VAL A 26 0.53 5.73 -2.98
CA VAL A 26 -0.11 6.74 -2.12
C VAL A 26 0.94 7.76 -1.72
N THR A 27 0.68 9.04 -1.94
CA THR A 27 1.69 10.09 -1.80
C THR A 27 1.26 11.19 -0.83
N ASP A 28 2.25 11.91 -0.30
CA ASP A 28 2.05 13.22 0.31
C ASP A 28 1.60 14.26 -0.74
N ALA A 29 1.36 15.49 -0.29
CA ALA A 29 0.89 16.58 -1.14
C ALA A 29 1.97 17.12 -2.09
N GLY A 30 3.25 16.90 -1.81
CA GLY A 30 4.41 17.45 -2.52
C GLY A 30 5.05 16.51 -3.56
N PHE A 31 4.69 15.23 -3.56
CA PHE A 31 5.26 14.24 -4.48
C PHE A 31 5.07 14.63 -5.96
N PRO A 32 6.12 14.55 -6.80
CA PRO A 32 6.01 14.83 -8.22
C PRO A 32 5.29 13.69 -8.94
N ILE A 33 4.07 13.94 -9.41
CA ILE A 33 3.26 12.93 -10.12
C ILE A 33 3.53 13.01 -11.63
N PRO A 34 3.85 11.89 -12.30
CA PRO A 34 4.04 11.86 -13.76
C PRO A 34 2.82 12.42 -14.50
N ALA A 35 3.06 13.18 -15.57
CA ALA A 35 2.01 13.91 -16.28
C ALA A 35 0.92 13.01 -16.89
N ASN A 36 1.26 11.77 -17.24
CA ASN A 36 0.37 10.76 -17.81
C ASN A 36 -0.14 9.74 -16.78
N ALA A 37 0.15 9.92 -15.49
CA ALA A 37 -0.31 8.99 -14.46
C ALA A 37 -1.84 9.04 -14.30
N ASN A 38 -2.43 7.90 -13.94
CA ASN A 38 -3.80 7.86 -13.43
C ASN A 38 -3.85 8.45 -12.02
N ARG A 39 -3.92 9.79 -11.95
CA ARG A 39 -3.93 10.56 -10.71
C ARG A 39 -5.33 10.64 -10.11
N ILE A 40 -5.43 10.27 -8.84
CA ILE A 40 -6.61 10.43 -8.00
C ILE A 40 -6.24 11.37 -6.86
N ASP A 41 -6.75 12.60 -6.90
CA ASP A 41 -6.43 13.60 -5.88
C ASP A 41 -7.51 13.63 -4.79
N LEU A 42 -7.12 13.28 -3.57
CA LEU A 42 -7.96 13.33 -2.37
C LEU A 42 -7.52 14.47 -1.42
N GLY A 43 -6.47 15.21 -1.77
CA GLY A 43 -5.98 16.35 -1.01
C GLY A 43 -6.89 17.56 -1.20
N PHE A 44 -7.83 17.74 -0.27
CA PHE A 44 -8.74 18.89 -0.26
C PHE A 44 -8.11 20.12 0.41
N TRP A 45 -7.35 19.93 1.49
CA TRP A 45 -6.68 20.97 2.27
C TRP A 45 -5.40 20.42 2.92
N PRO A 46 -4.42 21.24 3.36
CA PRO A 46 -3.28 20.74 4.14
C PRO A 46 -3.71 19.88 5.34
N GLY A 47 -3.19 18.66 5.37
CA GLY A 47 -3.51 17.61 6.35
C GLY A 47 -4.80 16.82 6.08
N ILE A 48 -5.57 17.14 5.03
CA ILE A 48 -6.92 16.59 4.81
C ILE A 48 -7.08 16.14 3.34
N ILE A 49 -7.20 14.85 3.04
CA ILE A 49 -7.09 13.67 3.92
C ILE A 49 -5.60 13.28 4.07
N ASP A 50 -5.17 12.87 5.27
CA ASP A 50 -3.80 12.40 5.52
C ASP A 50 -3.51 11.01 4.91
N VAL A 51 -2.23 10.74 4.62
CA VAL A 51 -1.77 9.46 4.06
C VAL A 51 -2.21 8.27 4.90
N ARG A 52 -2.20 8.39 6.24
CA ARG A 52 -2.49 7.30 7.18
C ARG A 52 -3.91 6.81 7.03
N GLU A 53 -4.84 7.74 6.79
CA GLU A 53 -6.25 7.41 6.62
C GLU A 53 -6.49 6.67 5.31
N ILE A 54 -5.85 7.12 4.23
CA ILE A 54 -5.91 6.43 2.94
C ILE A 54 -5.36 5.01 3.08
N LEU A 55 -4.21 4.84 3.73
CA LEU A 55 -3.60 3.52 3.93
C LEU A 55 -4.47 2.59 4.79
N ARG A 56 -5.12 3.10 5.84
CA ARG A 56 -6.09 2.33 6.63
C ARG A 56 -7.24 1.80 5.78
N VAL A 57 -7.82 2.65 4.93
CA VAL A 57 -8.92 2.25 4.04
C VAL A 57 -8.44 1.25 2.98
N LEU A 58 -7.27 1.47 2.39
CA LEU A 58 -6.72 0.54 1.39
C LEU A 58 -6.42 -0.83 2.01
N ARG A 59 -5.92 -0.88 3.25
CA ARG A 59 -5.64 -2.11 3.99
C ARG A 59 -6.87 -3.01 4.15
N THR A 60 -8.09 -2.44 4.21
CA THR A 60 -9.33 -3.21 4.35
C THR A 60 -9.94 -3.63 3.02
N GLU A 61 -9.59 -2.95 1.92
CA GLU A 61 -10.21 -3.16 0.61
C GLU A 61 -9.37 -4.04 -0.33
N VAL A 62 -8.05 -4.03 -0.16
CA VAL A 62 -7.12 -4.71 -1.08
C VAL A 62 -6.06 -5.49 -0.30
N PHE A 63 -5.76 -6.69 -0.79
CA PHE A 63 -4.62 -7.47 -0.30
C PHE A 63 -3.34 -6.92 -0.93
N PHE A 64 -2.40 -6.47 -0.11
CA PHE A 64 -1.07 -6.09 -0.55
C PHE A 64 -0.02 -7.04 0.02
N GLU A 65 1.00 -7.35 -0.78
CA GLU A 65 2.12 -8.22 -0.36
C GLU A 65 3.39 -7.45 -0.03
N ASP A 66 3.54 -6.24 -0.55
CA ASP A 66 4.71 -5.39 -0.30
C ASP A 66 4.28 -3.93 -0.11
N VAL A 67 4.88 -3.28 0.87
CA VAL A 67 4.75 -1.84 1.16
C VAL A 67 6.14 -1.24 1.09
N ARG A 68 6.39 -0.45 0.05
CA ARG A 68 7.71 0.08 -0.26
C ARG A 68 7.76 1.59 -0.04
N PHE A 69 8.77 2.05 0.68
CA PHE A 69 8.91 3.46 1.06
C PHE A 69 10.37 3.82 1.39
N ALA A 70 10.61 5.12 1.55
CA ALA A 70 11.92 5.68 1.84
C ALA A 70 12.41 5.28 3.25
N PRO A 71 13.64 4.77 3.42
CA PRO A 71 14.20 4.43 4.74
C PRO A 71 14.14 5.57 5.76
N GLU A 72 14.15 6.82 5.29
CA GLU A 72 13.99 8.04 6.08
C GLU A 72 12.69 8.04 6.90
N VAL A 73 11.63 7.33 6.46
CA VAL A 73 10.43 7.15 7.28
C VAL A 73 10.78 6.43 8.60
N ARG A 74 11.62 5.39 8.55
CA ARG A 74 12.11 4.68 9.76
C ARG A 74 13.14 5.53 10.51
N ASP A 75 14.12 6.07 9.79
CA ASP A 75 15.33 6.65 10.38
C ASP A 75 15.13 8.08 10.89
N CYS A 76 14.25 8.84 10.25
CA CYS A 76 14.01 10.25 10.54
C CYS A 76 12.59 10.55 11.00
N TYR A 77 11.62 9.64 10.77
CA TYR A 77 10.23 9.83 11.20
C TYR A 77 9.61 8.67 11.99
N PRO A 78 10.14 8.34 13.19
CA PRO A 78 9.72 7.14 13.95
C PRO A 78 8.22 7.02 14.24
N SER A 79 7.52 8.14 14.46
CA SER A 79 6.08 8.10 14.76
C SER A 79 5.24 7.74 13.54
N LEU A 80 5.60 8.22 12.34
CA LEU A 80 4.98 7.77 11.10
C LEU A 80 5.29 6.28 10.88
N TYR A 81 6.55 5.87 11.01
CA TYR A 81 6.92 4.46 10.84
C TYR A 81 6.13 3.52 11.74
N GLN A 82 6.00 3.83 13.05
CA GLN A 82 5.19 3.05 13.98
C GLN A 82 3.71 2.98 13.57
N GLU A 83 3.16 4.07 13.04
CA GLU A 83 1.77 4.08 12.57
C GLU A 83 1.60 3.21 11.32
N ILE A 84 2.53 3.27 10.38
CA ILE A 84 2.55 2.40 9.20
C ILE A 84 2.68 0.93 9.65
N GLN A 85 3.57 0.62 10.60
CA GLN A 85 3.66 -0.72 11.19
C GLN A 85 2.32 -1.17 11.76
N ARG A 86 1.62 -0.34 12.54
CA ARG A 86 0.30 -0.67 13.10
C ARG A 86 -0.73 -0.97 12.01
N ILE A 87 -0.81 -0.14 10.96
CA ILE A 87 -1.74 -0.33 9.84
C ILE A 87 -1.52 -1.70 9.17
N TRP A 88 -0.26 -2.10 9.00
CA TRP A 88 0.10 -3.33 8.29
C TRP A 88 0.36 -4.53 9.20
N THR A 89 0.20 -4.40 10.51
CA THR A 89 0.36 -5.53 11.43
C THR A 89 -0.68 -6.61 11.11
N GLY A 90 -0.25 -7.86 10.99
CA GLY A 90 -1.12 -8.99 10.65
C GLY A 90 -1.63 -8.96 9.20
N SER A 91 -1.06 -8.12 8.33
CA SER A 91 -1.37 -8.12 6.89
C SER A 91 -0.64 -9.18 6.09
N GLY A 92 0.49 -9.66 6.61
CA GLY A 92 1.42 -10.49 5.88
C GLY A 92 2.21 -9.74 4.78
N ALA A 93 2.03 -8.41 4.64
CA ALA A 93 2.85 -7.60 3.74
C ALA A 93 4.27 -7.43 4.30
N THR A 94 5.26 -7.38 3.41
CA THR A 94 6.64 -7.03 3.73
C THR A 94 6.87 -5.53 3.62
N PHE A 95 7.83 -5.00 4.39
CA PHE A 95 8.30 -3.62 4.22
C PHE A 95 9.64 -3.63 3.49
N THR A 96 9.70 -2.95 2.36
CA THR A 96 10.88 -2.88 1.50
C THR A 96 11.33 -1.44 1.34
N ALA A 97 12.65 -1.22 1.25
CA ALA A 97 13.21 0.12 1.02
C ALA A 97 13.11 0.53 -0.45
N ALA A 98 12.77 1.80 -0.70
CA ALA A 98 13.00 2.49 -1.97
C ALA A 98 13.29 3.96 -1.71
N THR A 99 14.36 4.50 -2.28
CA THR A 99 14.67 5.93 -2.12
C THR A 99 13.58 6.80 -2.75
N HIS A 100 13.52 8.07 -2.37
CA HIS A 100 12.62 9.03 -3.00
C HIS A 100 12.80 9.06 -4.53
N GLU A 101 14.04 8.99 -5.02
CA GLU A 101 14.35 8.96 -6.45
C GLU A 101 13.78 7.72 -7.13
N THR A 102 13.93 6.54 -6.53
CA THR A 102 13.35 5.30 -7.05
C THR A 102 11.82 5.36 -7.07
N LEU A 103 11.19 5.87 -6.00
CA LEU A 103 9.74 6.08 -5.98
C LEU A 103 9.29 6.98 -7.14
N CYS A 104 9.99 8.08 -7.38
CA CYS A 104 9.65 9.06 -8.43
C CYS A 104 9.94 8.58 -9.85
N ARG A 105 11.12 7.98 -10.08
CA ARG A 105 11.63 7.67 -11.42
C ARG A 105 11.23 6.30 -11.92
N ASP A 106 11.18 5.31 -11.03
CA ASP A 106 11.03 3.92 -11.43
C ASP A 106 9.61 3.44 -11.10
N ILE A 107 9.11 3.74 -9.89
CA ILE A 107 7.83 3.19 -9.42
C ILE A 107 6.63 4.01 -9.88
N ALA A 108 6.67 5.35 -9.76
CA ALA A 108 5.52 6.19 -10.13
C ALA A 108 5.08 6.01 -11.60
N PRO A 109 5.96 5.84 -12.60
CA PRO A 109 5.55 5.55 -13.97
C PRO A 109 4.91 4.17 -14.17
N MET A 110 5.21 3.20 -13.30
CA MET A 110 4.65 1.85 -13.32
C MET A 110 3.35 1.73 -12.51
N ALA A 111 3.04 2.72 -11.67
CA ALA A 111 1.87 2.68 -10.81
C ALA A 111 0.58 2.68 -11.63
N LYS A 112 -0.30 1.72 -11.34
CA LYS A 112 -1.64 1.61 -11.94
C LYS A 112 -2.50 2.82 -11.60
N CYS A 113 -2.32 3.36 -10.39
CA CYS A 113 -2.84 4.67 -9.99
C CYS A 113 -1.94 5.33 -8.94
N VAL A 114 -1.97 6.66 -8.92
CA VAL A 114 -1.30 7.50 -7.93
C VAL A 114 -2.36 8.26 -7.15
N ILE A 115 -2.47 7.99 -5.85
CA ILE A 115 -3.42 8.60 -4.94
C ILE A 115 -2.69 9.71 -4.17
N ARG A 116 -2.99 10.96 -4.50
CA ARG A 116 -2.43 12.12 -3.81
C ARG A 116 -3.26 12.44 -2.57
N SER A 117 -2.60 12.50 -1.43
CA SER A 117 -3.20 12.93 -0.16
C SER A 117 -3.05 14.44 0.06
N GLY A 118 -3.67 14.95 1.12
CA GLY A 118 -3.42 16.29 1.65
C GLY A 118 -2.23 16.33 2.62
N SER A 119 -1.49 15.24 2.82
CA SER A 119 -0.46 15.13 3.86
C SER A 119 0.73 16.06 3.60
N PHE A 120 1.22 16.70 4.67
CA PHE A 120 2.45 17.52 4.68
C PHE A 120 3.58 16.83 5.45
N GLU A 121 3.48 15.51 5.57
CA GLU A 121 4.40 14.69 6.34
C GLU A 121 5.61 14.31 5.48
N PRO A 122 6.84 14.61 5.93
CA PRO A 122 8.03 14.31 5.13
C PRO A 122 8.14 12.83 4.78
N TRP A 123 8.49 12.55 3.51
CA TRP A 123 8.68 11.20 2.95
C TRP A 123 7.45 10.27 3.02
N ALA A 124 6.25 10.79 3.26
CA ALA A 124 5.01 10.02 3.38
C ALA A 124 4.49 9.50 2.02
N ASN A 125 5.30 8.70 1.34
CA ASN A 125 5.04 8.14 0.02
C ASN A 125 5.24 6.62 0.06
N PHE A 126 4.20 5.87 -0.27
CA PHE A 126 4.13 4.43 -0.10
C PHE A 126 3.64 3.76 -1.38
N ALA A 127 4.49 2.91 -1.96
CA ALA A 127 4.12 2.05 -3.06
C ALA A 127 3.61 0.71 -2.53
N LEU A 128 2.37 0.38 -2.87
CA LEU A 128 1.68 -0.82 -2.39
C LEU A 128 1.55 -1.81 -3.55
N THR A 129 2.17 -2.98 -3.43
CA THR A 129 2.08 -4.03 -4.46
C THR A 129 0.89 -4.94 -4.18
N ALA A 130 -0.10 -4.90 -5.07
CA ALA A 130 -1.32 -5.67 -4.96
C ALA A 130 -1.03 -7.18 -5.05
N SER A 131 -1.82 -7.96 -4.33
CA SER A 131 -1.68 -9.40 -4.22
C SER A 131 -3.04 -10.07 -4.08
N THR A 132 -3.01 -11.38 -3.99
CA THR A 132 -4.18 -12.21 -3.76
C THR A 132 -4.40 -12.47 -2.27
N ASP A 133 -5.60 -12.93 -1.91
CA ASP A 133 -5.84 -13.53 -0.58
C ASP A 133 -5.02 -14.82 -0.48
N PRO A 134 -4.03 -14.91 0.44
CA PRO A 134 -3.17 -16.07 0.51
C PRO A 134 -3.92 -17.34 0.96
N PHE A 135 -5.12 -17.25 1.54
CA PHE A 135 -5.92 -18.40 1.99
C PHE A 135 -6.89 -18.93 0.93
N ALA A 136 -7.34 -18.07 0.00
CA ALA A 136 -8.39 -18.41 -0.94
C ALA A 136 -7.98 -19.39 -2.06
N TRP A 137 -6.71 -19.35 -2.49
CA TRP A 137 -6.28 -20.08 -3.71
C TRP A 137 -5.82 -21.52 -3.46
N PHE A 138 -5.14 -21.78 -2.34
CA PHE A 138 -4.60 -23.10 -2.00
C PHE A 138 -5.39 -23.69 -0.82
N THR A 139 -6.57 -24.20 -1.15
CA THR A 139 -7.50 -24.82 -0.20
C THR A 139 -7.45 -26.35 -0.29
N PRO A 140 -7.93 -27.09 0.73
CA PRO A 140 -8.06 -28.54 0.62
C PRO A 140 -8.85 -28.98 -0.61
N ALA A 141 -9.86 -28.21 -1.03
CA ALA A 141 -10.66 -28.46 -2.22
C ALA A 141 -9.87 -28.33 -3.53
N SER A 142 -8.88 -27.43 -3.57
CA SER A 142 -8.02 -27.28 -4.76
C SER A 142 -7.09 -28.50 -4.97
N GLY A 143 -6.74 -29.23 -3.90
CA GLY A 143 -5.75 -30.31 -3.95
C GLY A 143 -4.31 -29.86 -4.28
N VAL A 144 -4.07 -28.55 -4.41
CA VAL A 144 -2.76 -27.98 -4.76
C VAL A 144 -2.07 -27.45 -3.50
N ALA A 145 -0.81 -27.85 -3.33
CA ALA A 145 0.02 -27.37 -2.22
C ALA A 145 0.33 -25.86 -2.41
N PRO A 146 0.24 -25.03 -1.35
CA PRO A 146 0.63 -23.64 -1.43
C PRO A 146 2.13 -23.47 -1.73
N LEU A 147 2.47 -22.45 -2.53
CA LEU A 147 3.86 -22.07 -2.76
C LEU A 147 4.50 -21.50 -1.47
N PRO A 148 5.84 -21.54 -1.31
CA PRO A 148 6.52 -21.06 -0.12
C PRO A 148 6.17 -19.60 0.27
N ALA A 149 6.03 -18.72 -0.72
CA ALA A 149 5.64 -17.32 -0.48
C ALA A 149 4.25 -17.20 0.18
N TYR A 150 3.29 -18.05 -0.23
CA TYR A 150 1.96 -18.09 0.37
C TYR A 150 2.01 -18.63 1.80
N LEU A 151 2.82 -19.66 2.06
CA LEU A 151 2.99 -20.21 3.41
C LEU A 151 3.55 -19.15 4.38
N SER A 152 4.62 -18.47 3.97
CA SER A 152 5.24 -17.41 4.77
C SER A 152 4.25 -16.27 5.05
N ARG A 153 3.49 -15.84 4.03
CA ARG A 153 2.49 -14.78 4.19
C ARG A 153 1.34 -15.19 5.11
N ARG A 154 0.85 -16.44 5.00
CA ARG A 154 -0.16 -16.99 5.93
C ARG A 154 0.35 -17.01 7.36
N GLU A 155 1.59 -17.45 7.58
CA GLU A 155 2.21 -17.46 8.89
C GLU A 155 2.29 -16.06 9.49
N ASN A 156 2.73 -15.07 8.70
CA ASN A 156 2.81 -13.68 9.15
C ASN A 156 1.44 -13.11 9.54
N ILE A 157 0.38 -13.46 8.80
CA ILE A 157 -1.00 -13.07 9.13
C ILE A 157 -1.46 -13.74 10.42
N LEU A 158 -1.33 -15.07 10.53
CA LEU A 158 -1.82 -15.84 11.68
C LEU A 158 -1.09 -15.49 12.98
N ALA A 159 0.22 -15.21 12.90
CA ALA A 159 1.02 -14.76 14.03
C ALA A 159 0.87 -13.26 14.33
N HIS A 160 -0.02 -12.56 13.61
CA HIS A 160 -0.27 -11.13 13.76
C HIS A 160 1.04 -10.31 13.74
N ARG A 161 1.98 -10.66 12.86
CA ARG A 161 3.33 -10.08 12.88
C ARG A 161 3.31 -8.59 12.55
N VAL A 162 4.15 -7.84 13.25
CA VAL A 162 4.48 -6.46 12.92
C VAL A 162 5.54 -6.48 11.80
N PRO A 163 5.30 -5.88 10.63
CA PRO A 163 6.32 -5.81 9.59
C PRO A 163 7.44 -4.86 10.00
N GLU A 164 8.67 -5.22 9.63
CA GLU A 164 9.86 -4.38 9.81
C GLU A 164 10.50 -4.13 8.44
N LEU A 165 11.02 -2.92 8.26
CA LEU A 165 11.75 -2.55 7.05
C LEU A 165 12.99 -3.44 6.93
N MET A 166 13.03 -4.24 5.86
CA MET A 166 14.15 -5.13 5.59
C MET A 166 15.45 -4.32 5.44
N PRO A 167 16.59 -4.84 5.94
CA PRO A 167 17.89 -4.18 5.86
C PRO A 167 18.36 -3.96 4.42
#